data_AF-A0A0C9T557-F1
#
_entry.id   AF-A0A0C9T557-F1
#
_cell.length_a   1.000
_cell.length_b   1.000
_cell.length_c   1.000
_cell.angle_alpha   90.00
_cell.angle_beta   90.00
_cell.angle_gamma   90.00
#
_symmetry.space_group_name_H-M   'P 1'
#
loop_
_entity.id
_entity.type
_entity.pdbx_description
1 polymer ?
#
loop_
_entity_poly.entity_id
_entity_poly.type
_entity_poly.pdbx_seq_one_letter_code
_entity_poly.pdbx_strand_id
1 'polypeptide(L)'
;MTSYRGEAAQNVLNALREINLAELPPDSEPGRTKLVLEIVTNQLTSFRNIIKSKVTESISPGCKFRNLAALAHAVVGPTMVKPTLQLYIRLAFIRWHVVNYPKIEEEFWPKVDETLQKWRTDFTTRTELDSAFNQLYNADKVEYGDPALSEFSVIEARNVPDWQVTLSTHAKRVIAPSKSRKRRRGNDKP
;
A
#
# COMPACT_ATOMS: atom_id res chain seq x y z
N MET A 1 -4.94 -4.60 5.57
CA MET A 1 -4.95 -3.22 5.07
C MET A 1 -6.16 -3.04 4.21
N THR A 2 -7.06 -2.17 4.65
CA THR A 2 -8.41 -1.98 4.11
C THR A 2 -8.44 -1.02 2.92
N SER A 3 -7.54 -0.03 2.90
CA SER A 3 -7.36 0.90 1.80
C SER A 3 -5.90 1.38 1.77
N TYR A 4 -5.41 1.76 0.59
CA TYR A 4 -4.15 2.49 0.37
C TYR A 4 -4.33 4.01 0.51
N ARG A 5 -5.57 4.51 0.50
CA ARG A 5 -5.93 5.92 0.70
C ARG A 5 -6.81 6.07 1.94
N GLY A 6 -7.30 7.29 2.17
CA GLY A 6 -8.17 7.62 3.29
C GLY A 6 -7.35 8.19 4.46
N GLU A 7 -7.71 7.81 5.67
CA GLU A 7 -7.10 8.28 6.93
C GLU A 7 -5.75 7.60 7.26
N ALA A 8 -4.99 7.26 6.22
CA ALA A 8 -3.69 6.59 6.36
C ALA A 8 -2.70 7.44 7.18
N ALA A 9 -2.66 8.76 6.96
CA ALA A 9 -1.77 9.65 7.71
C ALA A 9 -2.07 9.67 9.21
N GLN A 10 -3.36 9.65 9.59
CA GLN A 10 -3.76 9.59 10.99
C GLN A 10 -3.35 8.26 11.62
N ASN A 11 -3.53 7.15 10.92
CA ASN A 11 -3.12 5.83 11.41
C ASN A 11 -1.59 5.71 11.53
N VAL A 12 -0.83 6.34 10.64
CA VAL A 12 0.63 6.45 10.78
C VAL A 12 0.99 7.27 12.01
N LEU A 13 0.40 8.45 12.21
CA LEU A 13 0.65 9.26 13.40
C LEU A 13 0.34 8.50 14.70
N ASN A 14 -0.79 7.80 14.75
CA ASN A 14 -1.16 6.97 15.89
C ASN A 14 -0.14 5.86 16.16
N ALA A 15 0.38 5.22 15.10
CA ALA A 15 1.44 4.22 15.23
C ALA A 15 2.75 4.83 15.75
N LEU A 16 3.15 6.00 15.23
CA LEU A 16 4.39 6.67 15.67
C LEU A 16 4.31 7.08 17.15
N ARG A 17 3.13 7.48 17.63
CA ARG A 17 2.88 7.73 19.06
C ARG A 17 2.98 6.46 19.90
N GLU A 18 2.41 5.36 19.44
CA GLU A 18 2.50 4.06 20.13
C GLU A 18 3.94 3.55 20.21
N ILE A 19 4.76 3.81 19.19
CA ILE A 19 6.19 3.50 19.16
C ILE A 19 7.00 4.46 20.08
N ASN A 20 6.35 5.45 20.68
CA ASN A 20 6.99 6.52 21.47
C ASN A 20 8.09 7.24 20.68
N LEU A 21 7.83 7.55 19.41
CA LEU A 21 8.75 8.36 18.63
C LEU A 21 8.90 9.73 19.31
N ALA A 22 10.14 10.08 19.64
CA ALA A 22 10.45 11.35 20.27
C ALA A 22 9.99 12.53 19.42
N GLU A 23 9.74 13.67 20.07
CA GLU A 23 9.45 14.96 19.42
C GLU A 23 8.13 15.04 18.64
N LEU A 24 7.25 14.04 18.75
CA LEU A 24 5.89 14.17 18.25
C LEU A 24 5.10 15.19 19.09
N PRO A 25 4.33 16.08 18.44
CA PRO A 25 3.50 17.03 19.16
C PRO A 25 2.39 16.30 19.94
N PRO A 26 2.10 16.75 21.18
CA PRO A 26 0.98 16.22 21.95
C PRO A 26 -0.35 16.59 21.30
N ASP A 27 -1.41 15.84 21.63
CA ASP A 27 -2.77 16.09 21.11
C ASP A 27 -3.33 17.46 21.49
N SER A 28 -2.81 18.06 22.57
CA SER A 28 -3.13 19.42 22.98
C SER A 28 -2.61 20.50 22.04
N GLU A 29 -1.75 20.16 21.07
CA GLU A 29 -1.18 21.09 20.08
C GLU A 29 -1.72 20.80 18.67
N PRO A 30 -2.98 21.17 18.36
CA PRO A 30 -3.64 20.79 17.11
C PRO A 30 -2.95 21.40 15.87
N GLY A 31 -2.37 22.60 16.00
CA GLY A 31 -1.63 23.25 14.91
C GLY A 31 -0.38 22.45 14.49
N ARG A 32 0.42 22.00 15.46
CA ARG A 32 1.62 21.20 15.18
C ARG A 32 1.27 19.79 14.73
N THR A 33 0.23 19.19 15.29
CA THR A 33 -0.31 17.91 14.84
C THR A 33 -0.73 17.97 13.37
N LYS A 34 -1.38 19.06 12.94
CA LYS A 34 -1.76 19.26 11.54
C LYS A 34 -0.55 19.30 10.58
N LEU A 35 0.54 19.96 10.98
CA LEU A 35 1.77 20.00 10.19
C LEU A 35 2.38 18.60 10.00
N VAL A 36 2.43 17.81 11.06
CA VAL A 36 2.92 16.42 10.99
C VAL A 36 2.04 15.58 10.05
N LEU A 37 0.72 15.71 10.15
CA LEU A 37 -0.22 15.01 9.26
C LEU A 37 -0.02 15.40 7.79
N GLU A 38 0.27 16.66 7.50
CA GLU A 38 0.56 17.14 6.13
C GLU A 38 1.86 16.53 5.59
N ILE A 39 2.94 16.52 6.38
CA ILE A 39 4.21 15.88 6.02
C ILE A 39 4.00 14.40 5.71
N VAL A 40 3.30 13.68 6.60
CA VAL A 40 3.01 12.26 6.43
C VAL A 40 2.15 12.03 5.17
N THR A 41 1.15 12.88 4.92
CA THR A 41 0.29 12.77 3.73
C THR A 41 1.08 12.94 2.43
N ASN A 42 1.98 13.91 2.38
CA ASN A 42 2.86 14.14 1.25
C ASN A 42 3.79 12.93 1.02
N GLN A 43 4.38 12.41 2.09
CA GLN A 43 5.26 11.24 2.01
C GLN A 43 4.52 9.98 1.56
N LEU A 44 3.30 9.73 2.07
CA LEU A 44 2.46 8.62 1.62
C LEU A 44 2.08 8.74 0.14
N THR A 45 1.90 9.96 -0.36
CA THR A 45 1.65 10.21 -1.78
C THR A 45 2.88 9.92 -2.62
N SER A 46 4.06 10.37 -2.17
CA SER A 46 5.35 10.03 -2.81
C SER A 46 5.58 8.53 -2.87
N PHE A 47 5.40 7.80 -1.76
CA PHE A 47 5.55 6.35 -1.73
C PHE A 47 4.57 5.63 -2.65
N ARG A 48 3.31 6.07 -2.71
CA ARG A 48 2.35 5.54 -3.68
C ARG A 48 2.84 5.74 -5.12
N ASN A 49 3.38 6.90 -5.46
CA ASN A 49 3.92 7.14 -6.80
C ASN A 49 5.13 6.23 -7.10
N ILE A 50 6.06 6.07 -6.14
CA ILE A 50 7.21 5.16 -6.26
C ILE A 50 6.74 3.72 -6.48
N ILE A 51 5.80 3.24 -5.67
CA ILE A 51 5.24 1.88 -5.81
C ILE A 51 4.64 1.69 -7.20
N LYS A 52 3.79 2.63 -7.64
CA LYS A 52 3.14 2.54 -8.96
C LYS A 52 4.18 2.52 -10.08
N SER A 53 5.15 3.44 -10.07
CA SER A 53 6.22 3.51 -11.08
C SER A 53 7.03 2.21 -11.12
N LYS A 54 7.49 1.70 -9.98
CA LYS A 54 8.29 0.46 -9.94
C LYS A 54 7.48 -0.76 -10.35
N VAL A 55 6.22 -0.84 -9.94
CA VAL A 55 5.35 -1.92 -10.41
C VAL A 55 5.15 -1.84 -11.93
N THR A 56 4.90 -0.65 -12.49
CA THR A 56 4.78 -0.47 -13.93
C THR A 56 6.06 -0.84 -14.69
N GLU A 57 7.22 -0.37 -14.25
CA GLU A 57 8.51 -0.73 -14.86
C GLU A 57 8.77 -2.25 -14.78
N SER A 58 8.27 -2.92 -13.75
CA SER A 58 8.53 -4.35 -13.53
C SER A 58 7.84 -5.28 -14.52
N ILE A 59 6.79 -4.83 -15.22
CA ILE A 59 6.09 -5.66 -16.21
C ILE A 59 6.84 -5.75 -17.53
N SER A 60 7.77 -4.83 -17.79
CA SER A 60 8.54 -4.78 -19.03
C SER A 60 9.48 -5.99 -19.15
N PRO A 61 9.54 -6.65 -20.33
CA PRO A 61 10.51 -7.72 -20.58
C PRO A 61 11.94 -7.27 -20.29
N GLY A 62 12.74 -8.12 -19.66
CA GLY A 62 14.14 -7.82 -19.30
C GLY A 62 14.32 -6.87 -18.10
N CYS A 63 13.25 -6.43 -17.44
CA CYS A 63 13.37 -5.60 -16.24
C CYS A 63 14.13 -6.34 -15.12
N LYS A 64 15.15 -5.69 -14.54
CA LYS A 64 16.00 -6.28 -13.49
C LYS A 64 15.26 -6.62 -12.19
N PHE A 65 14.09 -6.03 -11.97
CA PHE A 65 13.25 -6.29 -10.81
C PHE A 65 11.89 -6.89 -11.19
N ARG A 66 11.89 -7.77 -12.20
CA ARG A 66 10.67 -8.44 -12.69
C ARG A 66 10.05 -9.38 -11.66
N ASN A 67 10.81 -10.23 -10.99
CA ASN A 67 10.27 -11.08 -9.91
C ASN A 67 9.92 -10.26 -8.65
N LEU A 68 9.01 -10.76 -7.81
CA LEU A 68 8.50 -9.99 -6.66
C LEU A 68 9.56 -9.70 -5.59
N ALA A 69 10.58 -10.54 -5.44
CA ALA A 69 11.66 -10.29 -4.47
C ALA A 69 12.51 -9.09 -4.85
N ALA A 70 12.94 -9.04 -6.11
CA ALA A 70 13.67 -7.91 -6.65
C ALA A 70 12.80 -6.65 -6.75
N LEU A 71 11.50 -6.78 -7.08
CA LEU A 71 10.57 -5.65 -7.02
C LEU A 71 10.43 -5.10 -5.60
N ALA A 72 10.26 -5.96 -4.60
CA ALA A 72 10.16 -5.52 -3.22
C ALA A 72 11.43 -4.80 -2.78
N HIS A 73 12.61 -5.33 -3.13
CA HIS A 73 13.88 -4.63 -2.87
C HIS A 73 13.95 -3.28 -3.59
N ALA A 74 13.49 -3.17 -4.84
CA ALA A 74 13.45 -1.91 -5.56
C ALA A 74 12.50 -0.86 -4.92
N VAL A 75 11.45 -1.31 -4.23
CA VAL A 75 10.46 -0.44 -3.58
C VAL A 75 10.88 -0.05 -2.15
N VAL A 76 11.34 -1.00 -1.34
CA VAL A 76 11.61 -0.77 0.09
C VAL A 76 13.07 -1.00 0.51
N GLY A 77 13.92 -1.52 -0.36
CA GLY A 77 15.35 -1.76 -0.09
C GLY A 77 16.14 -0.52 0.35
N PRO A 78 15.84 0.70 -0.17
CA PRO A 78 16.45 1.93 0.32
C PRO A 78 15.96 2.38 1.72
N THR A 79 15.06 1.63 2.35
CA THR A 79 14.44 1.97 3.63
C THR A 79 14.79 0.95 4.71
N MET A 80 14.41 1.25 5.96
CA MET A 80 14.56 0.31 7.08
C MET A 80 13.53 -0.82 7.09
N VAL A 81 12.52 -0.77 6.21
CA VAL A 81 11.45 -1.77 6.14
C VAL A 81 12.02 -3.10 5.68
N LYS A 82 11.72 -4.15 6.43
CA LYS A 82 12.10 -5.52 6.08
C LYS A 82 11.02 -6.17 5.20
N PRO A 83 11.34 -6.65 4.00
CA PRO A 83 10.36 -7.30 3.12
C PRO A 83 9.74 -8.54 3.79
N THR A 84 8.42 -8.68 3.66
CA THR A 84 7.67 -9.84 4.16
C THR A 84 6.92 -10.50 3.01
N LEU A 85 6.50 -11.76 3.17
CA LEU A 85 5.63 -12.42 2.18
C LEU A 85 4.36 -11.61 1.90
N GLN A 86 3.80 -10.98 2.94
CA GLN A 86 2.63 -10.13 2.80
C GLN A 86 2.88 -8.90 1.92
N LEU A 87 4.11 -8.37 1.89
CA LEU A 87 4.50 -7.32 0.95
C LEU A 87 4.50 -7.86 -0.50
N TYR A 88 5.03 -9.05 -0.73
CA TYR A 88 5.04 -9.66 -2.08
C TYR A 88 3.61 -9.87 -2.60
N ILE A 89 2.72 -10.41 -1.77
CA ILE A 89 1.30 -10.58 -2.11
C ILE A 89 0.63 -9.25 -2.48
N ARG A 90 0.94 -8.18 -1.72
CA ARG A 90 0.41 -6.83 -2.02
C ARG A 90 0.97 -6.28 -3.32
N LEU A 91 2.26 -6.46 -3.58
CA LEU A 91 2.90 -6.01 -4.83
C LEU A 91 2.33 -6.75 -6.03
N ALA A 92 2.11 -8.07 -5.93
CA ALA A 92 1.42 -8.85 -6.95
C ALA A 92 0.03 -8.27 -7.24
N PHE A 93 -0.76 -7.99 -6.19
CA PHE A 93 -2.09 -7.39 -6.35
C PHE A 93 -2.05 -6.02 -7.06
N ILE A 94 -1.07 -5.17 -6.72
CA ILE A 94 -0.88 -3.88 -7.40
C ILE A 94 -0.43 -4.09 -8.85
N ARG A 95 0.44 -5.08 -9.13
CA ARG A 95 0.89 -5.42 -10.49
C ARG A 95 -0.26 -5.89 -11.35
N TRP A 96 -1.12 -6.75 -10.81
CA TRP A 96 -2.35 -7.16 -11.48
C TRP A 96 -3.21 -5.94 -11.87
N HIS A 97 -3.31 -4.93 -11.00
CA HIS A 97 -4.01 -3.69 -11.32
C HIS A 97 -3.36 -2.88 -12.46
N VAL A 98 -2.04 -2.79 -12.49
CA VAL A 98 -1.33 -2.11 -13.59
C VAL A 98 -1.60 -2.80 -14.93
N VAL A 99 -1.59 -4.13 -14.94
CA VAL A 99 -1.84 -4.95 -16.13
C VAL A 99 -3.29 -4.85 -16.62
N ASN A 100 -4.25 -4.93 -15.70
CA ASN A 100 -5.68 -4.99 -16.05
C ASN A 100 -6.29 -3.60 -16.29
N TYR A 101 -5.65 -2.54 -15.80
CA TYR A 101 -6.15 -1.17 -15.94
C TYR A 101 -5.02 -0.21 -16.39
N PRO A 102 -4.43 -0.38 -17.58
CA PRO A 102 -3.27 0.40 -18.01
C PRO A 102 -3.60 1.87 -18.34
N LYS A 103 -4.88 2.23 -18.52
CA LYS A 103 -5.32 3.56 -18.99
C LYS A 103 -5.87 4.49 -17.89
N ILE A 104 -5.83 4.11 -16.62
CA ILE A 104 -6.46 4.88 -15.52
C ILE A 104 -5.43 5.61 -14.64
N GLU A 105 -4.60 6.46 -15.24
CA GLU A 105 -3.45 7.01 -14.54
C GLU A 105 -3.82 7.78 -13.26
N GLU A 106 -4.76 8.71 -13.33
CA GLU A 106 -5.26 9.50 -12.21
C GLU A 106 -6.15 8.68 -11.26
N GLU A 107 -6.89 7.70 -11.80
CA GLU A 107 -7.85 6.90 -11.05
C GLU A 107 -7.27 5.59 -10.49
N PHE A 108 -5.97 5.35 -10.66
CA PHE A 108 -5.31 4.10 -10.32
C PHE A 108 -5.54 3.69 -8.85
N TRP A 109 -5.12 4.52 -7.90
CA TRP A 109 -5.30 4.24 -6.48
C TRP A 109 -6.78 4.16 -6.05
N PRO A 110 -7.69 5.03 -6.56
CA PRO A 110 -9.11 4.79 -6.37
C PRO A 110 -9.60 3.43 -6.85
N LYS A 111 -9.13 2.96 -8.00
CA LYS A 111 -9.52 1.65 -8.51
C LYS A 111 -8.99 0.51 -7.65
N VAL A 112 -7.74 0.62 -7.18
CA VAL A 112 -7.13 -0.34 -6.25
C VAL A 112 -7.95 -0.46 -4.97
N ASP A 113 -8.35 0.66 -4.37
CA ASP A 113 -9.18 0.68 -3.17
C ASP A 113 -10.58 0.13 -3.40
N GLU A 114 -11.20 0.47 -4.53
CA GLU A 114 -12.50 -0.06 -4.92
C GLU A 114 -12.47 -1.58 -5.04
N THR A 115 -11.46 -2.14 -5.72
CA THR A 115 -11.30 -3.59 -5.82
C THR A 115 -11.05 -4.24 -4.46
N LEU A 116 -10.23 -3.63 -3.59
CA LEU A 116 -10.03 -4.12 -2.23
C LEU A 116 -11.33 -4.14 -1.42
N GLN A 117 -12.17 -3.11 -1.56
CA GLN A 117 -13.47 -3.06 -0.90
C GLN A 117 -14.41 -4.13 -1.48
N LYS A 118 -14.48 -4.24 -2.80
CA LYS A 118 -15.29 -5.24 -3.50
C LYS A 118 -14.91 -6.66 -3.08
N TRP A 119 -13.62 -7.01 -3.08
CA TRP A 119 -13.15 -8.33 -2.67
C TRP A 119 -13.54 -8.67 -1.23
N ARG A 120 -13.60 -7.70 -0.32
CA ARG A 120 -14.08 -7.95 1.05
C ARG A 120 -15.58 -8.17 1.15
N THR A 121 -16.34 -7.62 0.22
CA THR A 121 -17.79 -7.85 0.14
C THR A 121 -18.08 -9.20 -0.53
N ASP A 122 -17.34 -9.52 -1.59
CA ASP A 122 -17.55 -10.72 -2.40
C ASP A 122 -17.01 -11.99 -1.71
N PHE A 123 -15.88 -11.89 -1.00
CA PHE A 123 -15.29 -12.99 -0.22
C PHE A 123 -15.72 -12.87 1.25
N THR A 124 -16.73 -13.66 1.61
CA THR A 124 -17.42 -13.59 2.91
C THR A 124 -16.56 -14.02 4.09
N THR A 125 -15.54 -14.87 3.86
CA THR A 125 -14.64 -15.34 4.90
C THR A 125 -13.21 -14.82 4.70
N ARG A 126 -12.46 -14.77 5.82
CA ARG A 126 -11.03 -14.43 5.77
C ARG A 126 -10.23 -15.39 4.89
N THR A 127 -10.57 -16.68 4.93
CA THR A 127 -9.90 -17.74 4.18
C THR A 127 -10.12 -17.58 2.67
N GLU A 128 -11.33 -17.25 2.23
CA GLU A 128 -11.62 -17.00 0.82
C GLU A 128 -10.83 -15.80 0.29
N LEU A 129 -10.80 -14.71 1.07
CA LEU A 129 -10.04 -13.52 0.70
C LEU A 129 -8.54 -13.81 0.61
N ASP A 130 -7.98 -14.55 1.58
CA ASP A 130 -6.57 -14.93 1.58
C ASP A 130 -6.25 -15.90 0.43
N SER A 131 -7.18 -16.79 0.08
CA SER A 131 -7.06 -17.66 -1.11
C SER A 131 -7.00 -16.85 -2.40
N ALA A 132 -7.87 -15.85 -2.57
CA ALA A 132 -7.86 -14.98 -3.76
C ALA A 132 -6.53 -14.23 -3.91
N PHE A 133 -5.98 -13.70 -2.81
CA PHE A 133 -4.67 -13.07 -2.81
C PHE A 133 -3.53 -14.04 -3.12
N ASN A 134 -3.58 -15.26 -2.57
CA ASN A 134 -2.56 -16.29 -2.83
C ASN A 134 -2.59 -16.78 -4.28
N GLN A 135 -3.77 -16.92 -4.88
CA GLN A 135 -3.91 -17.25 -6.30
C GLN A 135 -3.24 -16.19 -7.17
N LEU A 136 -3.49 -14.91 -6.87
CA LEU A 136 -2.88 -13.80 -7.60
C LEU A 136 -1.36 -13.79 -7.42
N TYR A 137 -0.86 -14.01 -6.20
CA TYR A 137 0.58 -14.15 -5.94
C TYR A 137 1.19 -15.31 -6.74
N ASN A 138 0.57 -16.49 -6.76
CA ASN A 138 1.08 -17.64 -7.50
C ASN A 138 1.06 -17.41 -9.02
N ALA A 139 0.02 -16.78 -9.56
CA ALA A 139 -0.04 -16.40 -10.97
C ALA A 139 1.08 -15.41 -11.32
N ASP A 140 1.34 -14.42 -10.45
CA ASP A 140 2.43 -13.46 -10.63
C ASP A 140 3.80 -14.15 -10.65
N LYS A 141 4.03 -15.12 -9.74
CA LYS A 141 5.26 -15.92 -9.75
C LYS A 141 5.50 -16.65 -11.07
N VAL A 142 4.45 -17.24 -11.64
CA VAL A 142 4.54 -17.99 -12.90
C VAL A 142 4.88 -17.05 -14.06
N GLU A 143 4.25 -15.88 -14.11
CA GLU A 143 4.41 -14.92 -15.21
C GLU A 143 5.70 -14.09 -15.14
N TYR A 144 6.09 -13.65 -13.92
CA TYR A 144 7.17 -12.69 -13.72
C TYR A 144 8.42 -13.29 -13.06
N GLY A 145 8.39 -14.59 -12.74
CA GLY A 145 9.50 -15.35 -12.19
C GLY A 145 9.40 -15.59 -10.69
N ASP A 146 9.94 -16.73 -10.25
CA ASP A 146 9.89 -17.14 -8.84
C ASP A 146 10.80 -16.25 -7.97
N PRO A 147 10.26 -15.59 -6.93
CA PRO A 147 11.04 -14.81 -5.96
C PRO A 147 12.15 -15.61 -5.27
N ALA A 148 12.00 -16.94 -5.14
CA ALA A 148 13.00 -17.81 -4.53
C ALA A 148 14.31 -17.92 -5.33
N LEU A 149 14.29 -17.52 -6.61
CA LEU A 149 15.48 -17.49 -7.48
C LEU A 149 16.23 -16.15 -7.39
N SER A 150 15.79 -15.24 -6.53
CA SER A 150 16.43 -13.95 -6.30
C SER A 150 17.45 -14.03 -5.15
N GLU A 151 18.44 -13.14 -5.17
CA GLU A 151 19.32 -12.88 -4.03
C GLU A 151 18.59 -12.20 -2.84
N PHE A 152 17.41 -11.63 -3.09
CA PHE A 152 16.61 -10.99 -2.05
C PHE A 152 15.64 -11.99 -1.43
N SER A 153 15.58 -12.00 -0.09
CA SER A 153 14.67 -12.86 0.66
C SER A 153 13.71 -12.04 1.52
N VAL A 154 12.58 -12.66 1.86
CA VAL A 154 11.68 -12.15 2.89
C VAL A 154 12.26 -12.48 4.26
N ILE A 155 11.95 -11.63 5.24
CA ILE A 155 12.10 -12.02 6.64
C ILE A 155 10.89 -12.84 7.08
N GLU A 156 11.15 -13.79 7.98
CA GLU A 156 10.09 -14.56 8.63
C GLU A 156 9.25 -13.68 9.56
N ALA A 157 7.97 -14.03 9.72
CA ALA A 157 7.02 -13.25 10.52
C ALA A 157 7.48 -13.01 11.98
N ARG A 158 8.16 -13.99 12.58
CA ARG A 158 8.71 -13.89 13.95
C ARG A 158 9.90 -12.93 14.08
N ASN A 159 10.52 -12.56 12.96
CA ASN A 159 11.71 -11.70 12.91
C ASN A 159 11.38 -10.28 12.43
N VAL A 160 10.10 -9.94 12.28
CA VAL A 160 9.67 -8.59 11.89
C VAL A 160 9.88 -7.65 13.07
N PRO A 161 10.61 -6.53 12.91
CA PRO A 161 10.80 -5.57 13.99
C PRO A 161 9.46 -5.03 14.53
N ASP A 162 9.37 -4.84 15.85
CA ASP A 162 8.13 -4.44 16.53
C ASP A 162 7.51 -3.16 15.94
N TRP A 163 8.33 -2.15 15.64
CA TRP A 163 7.85 -0.90 15.04
C TRP A 163 7.13 -1.15 13.69
N GLN A 164 7.60 -2.12 12.90
CA GLN A 164 6.98 -2.49 11.62
C GLN A 164 5.70 -3.30 11.83
N VAL A 165 5.63 -4.11 12.90
CA VAL A 165 4.41 -4.79 13.34
C VAL A 165 3.36 -3.77 13.76
N THR A 166 3.71 -2.78 14.59
CA THR A 166 2.83 -1.70 15.03
C THR A 166 2.27 -0.92 13.85
N LEU A 167 3.13 -0.47 12.92
CA LEU A 167 2.68 0.18 11.68
C LEU A 167 1.73 -0.71 10.88
N SER A 168 2.04 -2.00 10.74
CA SER A 168 1.19 -2.95 10.02
C SER A 168 -0.18 -3.15 10.67
N THR A 169 -0.25 -3.07 12.00
CA THR A 169 -1.49 -3.14 12.77
C THR A 169 -2.36 -1.91 12.55
N HIS A 170 -1.79 -0.71 12.64
CA HIS A 170 -2.53 0.53 12.35
C HIS A 170 -2.94 0.62 10.87
N ALA A 171 -2.10 0.16 9.94
CA ALA A 171 -2.44 0.11 8.51
C ALA A 171 -3.67 -0.79 8.21
N LYS A 172 -4.01 -1.75 9.09
CA LYS A 172 -5.24 -2.56 8.94
C LYS A 172 -6.52 -1.78 9.27
N ARG A 173 -6.41 -0.66 9.98
CA ARG A 173 -7.53 0.17 10.45
C ARG A 173 -7.91 1.30 9.49
N VAL A 174 -7.10 1.56 8.45
CA VAL A 174 -7.31 2.66 7.51
C VAL A 174 -8.64 2.52 6.77
N ILE A 175 -9.61 3.39 7.06
CA ILE A 175 -10.89 3.39 6.35
C ILE A 175 -10.73 4.10 5.00
N ALA A 176 -11.31 3.52 3.94
CA ALA A 176 -11.32 4.13 2.61
C ALA A 176 -12.02 5.49 2.65
N PRO A 177 -11.56 6.49 1.86
CA PRO A 177 -12.20 7.80 1.84
C PRO A 177 -13.66 7.64 1.40
N SER A 178 -14.59 8.28 2.12
CA SER A 178 -15.99 8.32 1.69
C SER A 178 -16.07 8.90 0.29
N LYS A 179 -16.96 8.36 -0.57
CA LYS A 179 -17.18 8.92 -1.91
C LYS A 179 -17.65 10.37 -1.73
N SER A 180 -16.73 11.33 -1.87
CA SER A 180 -17.10 12.74 -1.83
C SER A 180 -18.07 12.99 -2.98
N ARG A 181 -19.34 13.25 -2.66
CA ARG A 181 -20.36 13.67 -3.61
C ARG A 181 -19.78 14.86 -4.35
N LYS A 182 -19.46 14.68 -5.65
CA LYS A 182 -18.91 15.72 -6.52
C LYS A 182 -19.79 16.96 -6.33
N ARG A 183 -19.27 18.01 -5.67
CA ARG A 183 -20.00 19.24 -5.43
C ARG A 183 -20.31 19.80 -6.83
N ARG A 184 -21.55 19.65 -7.30
CA ARG A 184 -22.04 20.35 -8.48
C ARG A 184 -21.80 21.83 -8.19
N ARG A 185 -20.80 22.43 -8.84
CA ARG A 185 -20.69 23.88 -8.91
C ARG A 185 -21.95 24.34 -9.64
N GLY A 186 -22.87 24.92 -8.89
CA GLY A 186 -24.03 25.59 -9.47
C GLY A 186 -23.52 26.72 -10.36
N ASN A 187 -23.84 26.63 -11.64
CA ASN A 187 -23.87 27.82 -12.49
C ASN A 187 -25.17 28.54 -12.16
N ASP A 188 -25.08 29.45 -11.19
CA ASP A 188 -25.97 30.60 -11.02
C ASP A 188 -25.04 31.79 -11.31
N LYS A 189 -25.16 32.51 -12.43
CA LYS A 189 -26.09 33.64 -12.70
C LYS A 189 -25.52 34.43 -13.91
N PRO A 190 -26.17 35.49 -14.44
CA PRO A 190 -27.40 36.15 -14.00
C PRO A 190 -28.60 35.99 -14.95
#